data_AF-A0A674ECB2-F1
#
_entry.id   AF-A0A674ECB2-F1
#
_cell.length_a   1.000
_cell.length_b   1.000
_cell.length_c   1.000
_cell.angle_alpha   90.00
_cell.angle_beta   90.00
_cell.angle_gamma   90.00
#
_symmetry.space_group_name_H-M   'P 1'
#
loop_
_entity.id
_entity.type
_entity.pdbx_description
1 polymer ?
#
loop_
_entity_poly.entity_id
_entity_poly.type
_entity_poly.pdbx_seq_one_letter_code
_entity_poly.pdbx_strand_id
1 'polypeptide(L)'
;ISTLNDSMILSVSPQYGMTPLMHAAYKGQADMCSLLLQHGADVNCNEHDYGYTALMFAGLSGKTDITSMMLDAGAETDLVNSVGRTAAQMAAFVGQHDCVTVINNFFSRARLEYYTRPQGLEREAKLPPKLAGPLHKIIMTSNLNPVKLVMLVRENPLLVDVGALEKCYHVMDLLCEQCVKQQDMNEVLAMKMHYISYVLQKCMAFLLDRDDKLDVLIKSLLKGRDGDGFPQYQEKFIRDCIRKFPYCEAALLQQLVRSIAPVEIGNDPTAFSVLTQALTGKMAFIDAEFCATCGERGAEKRCSLCKMVTYCGLMCQRLHWFTHKKICKGLQEKDAPRLRELNGKLHTPIC
;
A
#
# COMPACT_ATOMS: atom_id res chain seq x y z
N ILE A 1 -22.40 -31.52 13.60
CA ILE A 1 -21.37 -32.05 12.68
C ILE A 1 -21.70 -33.52 12.41
N SER A 2 -22.52 -33.80 11.38
CA SER A 2 -22.51 -35.10 10.65
C SER A 2 -23.57 -35.26 9.54
N THR A 3 -24.55 -34.37 9.34
CA THR A 3 -25.53 -34.54 8.24
C THR A 3 -26.09 -33.22 7.68
N LEU A 4 -25.22 -32.30 7.26
CA LEU A 4 -25.63 -31.17 6.41
C LEU A 4 -24.91 -31.37 5.07
N ASN A 5 -25.66 -31.73 4.04
CA ASN A 5 -25.17 -31.98 2.69
C ASN A 5 -24.25 -30.82 2.23
N ASP A 6 -23.03 -31.15 1.80
CA ASP A 6 -22.05 -30.20 1.24
C ASP A 6 -22.63 -29.36 0.08
N SER A 7 -23.68 -29.84 -0.59
CA SER A 7 -24.35 -29.13 -1.69
C SER A 7 -25.37 -28.07 -1.25
N MET A 8 -25.89 -28.09 -0.02
CA MET A 8 -26.91 -27.14 0.46
C MET A 8 -26.31 -25.89 1.12
N ILE A 9 -25.03 -25.95 1.54
CA ILE A 9 -24.33 -24.80 2.16
C ILE A 9 -23.82 -23.81 1.11
N LEU A 10 -23.65 -24.27 -0.14
CA LEU A 10 -23.12 -23.47 -1.25
C LEU A 10 -24.21 -22.83 -2.12
N SER A 11 -25.47 -23.21 -1.93
CA SER A 11 -26.56 -22.77 -2.79
C SER A 11 -27.00 -21.34 -2.48
N VAL A 12 -27.33 -20.63 -3.55
CA VAL A 12 -28.01 -19.34 -3.57
C VAL A 12 -29.26 -19.36 -2.68
N SER A 13 -29.42 -18.37 -1.80
CA SER A 13 -30.67 -18.21 -1.04
C SER A 13 -31.82 -17.84 -2.00
N PRO A 14 -33.02 -18.44 -1.85
CA PRO A 14 -34.12 -18.24 -2.79
C PRO A 14 -34.72 -16.82 -2.78
N GLN A 15 -34.27 -15.95 -1.87
CA GLN A 15 -34.63 -14.54 -1.84
C GLN A 15 -33.43 -13.74 -2.37
N TYR A 16 -33.56 -13.20 -3.58
CA TYR A 16 -32.64 -12.27 -4.25
C TYR A 16 -31.35 -12.83 -4.88
N GLY A 17 -31.23 -14.14 -5.00
CA GLY A 17 -30.06 -14.71 -5.68
C GLY A 17 -28.76 -14.59 -4.86
N MET A 18 -28.83 -14.23 -3.57
CA MET A 18 -27.65 -14.00 -2.73
C MET A 18 -27.05 -15.32 -2.23
N THR A 19 -25.75 -15.54 -2.46
CA THR A 19 -25.04 -16.71 -1.91
C THR A 19 -24.70 -16.53 -0.44
N PRO A 20 -24.47 -17.62 0.32
CA PRO A 20 -23.97 -17.54 1.69
C PRO A 20 -22.66 -16.75 1.83
N LEU A 21 -21.78 -16.85 0.82
CA LEU A 21 -20.52 -16.10 0.79
C LEU A 21 -20.78 -14.59 0.63
N MET A 22 -21.68 -14.20 -0.27
CA MET A 22 -22.10 -12.80 -0.41
C MET A 22 -22.70 -12.24 0.88
N HIS A 23 -23.53 -13.02 1.57
CA HIS A 23 -24.13 -12.61 2.83
C HIS A 23 -23.07 -12.42 3.92
N ALA A 24 -22.16 -13.39 4.09
CA ALA A 24 -21.06 -13.32 5.05
C ALA A 24 -20.15 -12.11 4.77
N ALA A 25 -19.81 -11.88 3.49
CA ALA A 25 -19.00 -10.74 3.07
C ALA A 25 -19.66 -9.40 3.39
N TYR A 26 -20.95 -9.25 3.08
CA TYR A 26 -21.70 -8.03 3.40
C TYR A 26 -21.79 -7.77 4.91
N LYS A 27 -21.98 -8.84 5.71
CA LYS A 27 -22.07 -8.77 7.18
C LYS A 27 -20.72 -8.62 7.88
N GLY A 28 -19.60 -8.66 7.16
CA GLY A 28 -18.29 -8.52 7.76
C GLY A 28 -17.83 -9.75 8.55
N GLN A 29 -18.30 -10.95 8.22
CA GLN A 29 -18.02 -12.19 8.94
C GLN A 29 -16.81 -12.95 8.35
N ALA A 30 -15.59 -12.50 8.66
CA ALA A 30 -14.35 -13.04 8.08
C ALA A 30 -14.20 -14.57 8.25
N ASP A 31 -14.50 -15.11 9.44
CA ASP A 31 -14.40 -16.55 9.71
C ASP A 31 -15.36 -17.37 8.83
N MET A 32 -16.58 -16.86 8.61
CA MET A 32 -17.57 -17.51 7.76
C MET A 32 -17.19 -17.44 6.29
N CYS A 33 -16.68 -16.29 5.83
CA CYS A 33 -16.11 -16.16 4.49
C CYS A 33 -14.99 -17.18 4.25
N SER A 34 -14.07 -17.31 5.22
CA SER A 34 -12.96 -18.25 5.11
C SER A 34 -13.45 -19.70 5.03
N LEU A 35 -14.39 -20.08 5.89
CA LEU A 35 -14.99 -21.42 5.88
C LEU A 35 -15.66 -21.73 4.54
N LEU A 36 -16.49 -20.81 4.03
CA LEU A 36 -17.22 -21.02 2.77
C LEU A 36 -16.27 -21.15 1.57
N LEU A 37 -15.22 -20.32 1.51
CA LEU A 37 -14.20 -20.41 0.46
C LEU A 37 -13.41 -21.72 0.53
N GLN A 38 -13.06 -22.20 1.73
CA GLN A 38 -12.40 -23.49 1.92
C GLN A 38 -13.25 -24.67 1.44
N HIS A 39 -14.58 -24.54 1.52
CA HIS A 39 -15.55 -25.52 1.03
C HIS A 39 -15.95 -25.30 -0.45
N GLY A 40 -15.22 -24.46 -1.18
CA GLY A 40 -15.40 -24.31 -2.63
C GLY A 40 -16.53 -23.37 -3.05
N ALA A 41 -16.94 -22.42 -2.19
CA ALA A 41 -17.85 -21.37 -2.61
C ALA A 41 -17.30 -20.59 -3.80
N ASP A 42 -18.13 -20.43 -4.84
CA ASP A 42 -17.77 -19.64 -6.01
C ASP A 42 -17.73 -18.16 -5.65
N VAL A 43 -16.52 -17.62 -5.60
CA VAL A 43 -16.25 -16.20 -5.28
C VAL A 43 -16.76 -15.25 -6.37
N ASN A 44 -16.86 -15.74 -7.61
CA ASN A 44 -17.30 -14.98 -8.79
C ASN A 44 -18.75 -15.23 -9.15
N CYS A 45 -19.50 -15.97 -8.31
CA CYS A 45 -20.93 -16.18 -8.52
C CYS A 45 -21.62 -14.82 -8.71
N ASN A 46 -22.40 -14.73 -9.78
CA ASN A 46 -23.06 -13.49 -10.21
C ASN A 46 -24.57 -13.69 -10.43
N GLU A 47 -25.15 -14.71 -9.79
CA GLU A 47 -26.57 -15.08 -9.91
C GLU A 47 -27.49 -14.23 -9.02
N HIS A 48 -26.93 -13.28 -8.26
CA HIS A 48 -27.71 -12.29 -7.53
C HIS A 48 -28.59 -11.47 -8.47
N ASP A 49 -29.81 -11.11 -8.08
CA ASP A 49 -30.80 -10.45 -8.94
C ASP A 49 -30.27 -9.17 -9.64
N TYR A 50 -29.35 -8.48 -8.97
CA TYR A 50 -28.70 -7.26 -9.48
C TYR A 50 -27.25 -7.48 -9.95
N GLY A 51 -26.81 -8.72 -10.09
CA GLY A 51 -25.46 -9.08 -10.52
C GLY A 51 -24.36 -8.64 -9.54
N TYR A 52 -24.59 -8.79 -8.23
CA TYR A 52 -23.56 -8.49 -7.24
C TYR A 52 -22.73 -9.73 -6.95
N THR A 53 -21.40 -9.56 -6.91
CA THR A 53 -20.46 -10.62 -6.51
C THR A 53 -20.07 -10.51 -5.04
N ALA A 54 -19.41 -11.54 -4.49
CA ALA A 54 -18.90 -11.50 -3.12
C ALA A 54 -17.91 -10.35 -2.89
N LEU A 55 -17.06 -10.03 -3.88
CA LEU A 55 -16.12 -8.91 -3.80
C LEU A 55 -16.82 -7.54 -3.73
N MET A 56 -17.94 -7.36 -4.45
CA MET A 56 -18.74 -6.13 -4.36
C MET A 56 -19.32 -5.94 -2.95
N PHE A 57 -19.85 -7.01 -2.35
CA PHE A 57 -20.34 -6.96 -0.97
C PHE A 57 -19.22 -6.75 0.06
N ALA A 58 -18.05 -7.35 -0.14
CA ALA A 58 -16.88 -7.08 0.68
C ALA A 58 -16.48 -5.60 0.63
N GLY A 59 -16.44 -5.00 -0.57
CA GLY A 59 -16.18 -3.58 -0.76
C GLY A 59 -17.21 -2.67 -0.08
N LEU A 60 -18.50 -3.03 -0.13
CA LEU A 60 -19.58 -2.31 0.55
C LEU A 60 -19.48 -2.39 2.08
N SER A 61 -19.01 -3.51 2.63
CA SER A 61 -18.85 -3.71 4.07
C SER A 61 -17.76 -2.84 4.70
N GLY A 62 -16.81 -2.36 3.88
CA GLY A 62 -15.62 -1.63 4.34
C GLY A 62 -14.56 -2.50 5.00
N LYS A 63 -14.70 -3.83 4.97
CA LYS A 63 -13.79 -4.79 5.60
C LYS A 63 -12.67 -5.19 4.63
N THR A 64 -11.49 -4.60 4.82
CA THR A 64 -10.33 -4.80 3.94
C THR A 64 -9.77 -6.22 4.01
N ASP A 65 -9.84 -6.86 5.17
CA ASP A 65 -9.47 -8.27 5.37
C ASP A 65 -10.34 -9.22 4.55
N ILE A 66 -11.66 -9.02 4.54
CA ILE A 66 -12.59 -9.79 3.72
C ILE A 66 -12.40 -9.47 2.24
N THR A 67 -12.17 -8.20 1.89
CA THR A 67 -11.87 -7.79 0.52
C THR A 67 -10.62 -8.51 0.00
N SER A 68 -9.53 -8.54 0.78
CA SER A 68 -8.32 -9.30 0.45
C SER A 68 -8.60 -10.79 0.33
N MET A 69 -9.41 -11.36 1.22
CA MET A 69 -9.77 -12.78 1.18
C MET A 69 -10.51 -13.16 -0.11
N MET A 70 -11.44 -12.33 -0.59
CA MET A 70 -12.12 -12.57 -1.87
C MET A 70 -11.12 -12.53 -3.03
N LEU A 71 -10.22 -11.55 -3.04
CA LEU A 71 -9.21 -11.40 -4.08
C LEU A 71 -8.21 -12.57 -4.09
N ASP A 72 -7.77 -13.02 -2.92
CA ASP A 72 -6.90 -14.19 -2.76
C ASP A 72 -7.60 -15.48 -3.22
N ALA A 73 -8.92 -15.56 -3.11
CA ALA A 73 -9.74 -16.65 -3.64
C ALA A 73 -9.98 -16.56 -5.16
N GLY A 74 -9.44 -15.54 -5.84
CA GLY A 74 -9.56 -15.37 -7.29
C GLY A 74 -10.75 -14.52 -7.74
N ALA A 75 -11.27 -13.64 -6.88
CA ALA A 75 -12.30 -12.70 -7.28
C ALA A 75 -11.85 -11.81 -8.45
N GLU A 76 -12.67 -11.75 -9.50
CA GLU A 76 -12.47 -10.88 -10.64
C GLU A 76 -12.82 -9.43 -10.28
N THR A 77 -11.91 -8.49 -10.57
CA THR A 77 -12.04 -7.08 -10.17
C THR A 77 -12.83 -6.24 -11.16
N ASP A 78 -12.99 -6.73 -12.38
CA ASP A 78 -13.60 -6.11 -13.54
C ASP A 78 -15.05 -6.54 -13.79
N LEU A 79 -15.55 -7.55 -13.06
CA LEU A 79 -16.98 -7.88 -13.08
C LEU A 79 -17.82 -6.67 -12.67
N VAL A 80 -18.90 -6.46 -13.42
CA VAL A 80 -19.85 -5.37 -13.21
C VAL A 80 -21.23 -5.91 -12.86
N ASN A 81 -21.92 -5.18 -11.99
CA ASN A 81 -23.31 -5.45 -11.64
C ASN A 81 -24.30 -4.88 -12.67
N SER A 82 -25.60 -5.01 -12.42
CA SER A 82 -26.66 -4.55 -13.33
C SER A 82 -26.68 -3.03 -13.57
N VAL A 83 -25.97 -2.25 -12.75
CA VAL A 83 -25.79 -0.79 -12.93
C VAL A 83 -24.42 -0.44 -13.53
N GLY A 84 -23.67 -1.43 -14.02
CA GLY A 84 -22.38 -1.25 -14.70
C GLY A 84 -21.25 -0.85 -13.76
N ARG A 85 -21.31 -1.23 -12.48
CA ARG A 85 -20.30 -0.87 -11.47
C ARG A 85 -19.46 -2.04 -11.02
N THR A 86 -18.15 -1.84 -10.94
CA THR A 86 -17.19 -2.80 -10.37
C THR A 86 -17.16 -2.73 -8.84
N ALA A 87 -16.55 -3.73 -8.18
CA ALA A 87 -16.41 -3.73 -6.73
C ALA A 87 -15.66 -2.50 -6.18
N ALA A 88 -14.59 -2.05 -6.85
CA ALA A 88 -13.88 -0.83 -6.47
C ALA A 88 -14.77 0.42 -6.60
N GLN A 89 -15.59 0.51 -7.64
CA GLN A 89 -16.52 1.64 -7.81
C GLN A 89 -17.64 1.62 -6.76
N MET A 90 -18.14 0.44 -6.40
CA MET A 90 -19.11 0.29 -5.31
C MET A 90 -18.53 0.71 -3.97
N ALA A 91 -17.32 0.26 -3.63
CA ALA A 91 -16.61 0.68 -2.42
C ALA A 91 -16.37 2.20 -2.41
N ALA A 92 -15.98 2.79 -3.54
CA ALA A 92 -15.79 4.23 -3.66
C ALA A 92 -17.10 5.01 -3.44
N PHE A 93 -18.22 4.52 -3.97
CA PHE A 93 -19.53 5.15 -3.83
C PHE A 93 -19.98 5.30 -2.37
N VAL A 94 -19.67 4.31 -1.52
CA VAL A 94 -19.96 4.34 -0.08
C VAL A 94 -18.79 4.88 0.76
N GLY A 95 -17.75 5.44 0.14
CA GLY A 95 -16.61 6.06 0.83
C GLY A 95 -15.60 5.08 1.45
N GLN A 96 -15.65 3.79 1.09
CA GLN A 96 -14.76 2.73 1.60
C GLN A 96 -13.42 2.73 0.86
N HIS A 97 -12.68 3.84 0.95
CA HIS A 97 -11.44 4.07 0.19
C HIS A 97 -10.35 3.04 0.46
N ASP A 98 -10.24 2.50 1.68
CA ASP A 98 -9.25 1.48 1.98
C ASP A 98 -9.52 0.18 1.21
N CYS A 99 -10.80 -0.19 1.00
CA CYS A 99 -11.16 -1.33 0.13
C CYS A 99 -10.87 -1.02 -1.34
N VAL A 100 -11.10 0.22 -1.81
CA VAL A 100 -10.72 0.65 -3.15
C VAL A 100 -9.21 0.49 -3.37
N THR A 101 -8.39 0.94 -2.40
CA THR A 101 -6.94 0.79 -2.47
C THR A 101 -6.55 -0.68 -2.52
N VAL A 102 -7.14 -1.55 -1.68
CA VAL A 102 -6.88 -3.00 -1.68
C VAL A 102 -7.19 -3.62 -3.04
N ILE A 103 -8.38 -3.34 -3.61
CA ILE A 103 -8.80 -3.90 -4.91
C ILE A 103 -7.86 -3.43 -6.03
N ASN A 104 -7.63 -2.11 -6.14
CA ASN A 104 -6.85 -1.54 -7.23
C ASN A 104 -5.35 -1.87 -7.16
N ASN A 105 -4.83 -2.16 -5.97
CA ASN A 105 -3.42 -2.52 -5.76
C ASN A 105 -3.21 -4.04 -5.60
N PHE A 106 -4.25 -4.85 -5.80
CA PHE A 106 -4.14 -6.28 -5.61
C PHE A 106 -3.17 -6.90 -6.60
N PHE A 107 -2.29 -7.74 -6.07
CA PHE A 107 -1.38 -8.54 -6.87
C PHE A 107 -1.45 -9.98 -6.36
N SER A 108 -1.98 -10.89 -7.19
CA SER A 108 -2.16 -12.27 -6.75
C SER A 108 -0.83 -12.94 -6.48
N ARG A 109 -0.76 -13.70 -5.40
CA ARG A 109 0.44 -14.47 -5.06
C ARG A 109 0.80 -15.50 -6.15
N ALA A 110 -0.21 -16.09 -6.78
CA ALA A 110 -0.03 -17.03 -7.89
C ALA A 110 0.76 -16.41 -9.06
N ARG A 111 0.55 -15.12 -9.38
CA ARG A 111 1.33 -14.42 -10.41
C ARG A 111 2.81 -14.32 -10.05
N LEU A 112 3.14 -14.16 -8.76
CA LEU A 112 4.54 -14.17 -8.32
C LEU A 112 5.13 -15.57 -8.35
N GLU A 113 4.33 -16.58 -7.98
CA GLU A 113 4.76 -17.98 -7.93
C GLU A 113 5.15 -18.53 -9.31
N TYR A 114 4.66 -17.95 -10.40
CA TYR A 114 5.14 -18.22 -11.76
C TYR A 114 6.68 -18.10 -11.87
N TYR A 115 7.28 -17.12 -11.20
CA TYR A 115 8.73 -16.88 -11.23
C TYR A 115 9.52 -17.80 -10.30
N THR A 116 8.83 -18.57 -9.46
CA THR A 116 9.46 -19.48 -8.50
C THR A 116 9.81 -20.85 -9.06
N ARG A 117 9.49 -21.05 -10.34
CA ARG A 117 9.76 -22.28 -11.09
C ARG A 117 10.47 -21.91 -12.39
N PRO A 118 11.40 -22.74 -12.89
CA PRO A 118 11.96 -22.55 -14.23
C PRO A 118 10.86 -22.62 -15.29
N GLN A 119 10.94 -21.75 -16.31
CA GLN A 119 9.96 -21.68 -17.39
C GLN A 119 10.63 -21.99 -18.74
N GLY A 120 9.94 -22.73 -19.61
CA GLY A 120 10.44 -23.05 -20.95
C GLY A 120 11.81 -23.76 -20.94
N LEU A 121 12.85 -23.08 -21.45
CA LEU A 121 14.23 -23.58 -21.55
C LEU A 121 15.13 -23.16 -20.37
N GLU A 122 14.58 -22.49 -19.36
CA GLU A 122 15.34 -22.01 -18.20
C GLU A 122 15.80 -23.16 -17.31
N ARG A 123 17.02 -23.03 -16.79
CA ARG A 123 17.62 -24.03 -15.89
C ARG A 123 17.34 -23.75 -14.42
N GLU A 124 17.11 -22.50 -14.06
CA GLU A 124 16.83 -22.06 -12.70
C GLU A 124 15.62 -21.13 -12.65
N ALA A 125 14.97 -21.06 -11.49
CA ALA A 125 13.90 -20.11 -11.24
C ALA A 125 14.45 -18.69 -11.12
N LYS A 126 13.74 -17.71 -11.69
CA LYS A 126 14.09 -16.28 -11.57
C LYS A 126 13.97 -15.77 -10.14
N LEU A 127 13.03 -16.34 -9.36
CA LEU A 127 12.82 -16.04 -7.95
C LEU A 127 12.96 -17.32 -7.10
N PRO A 128 13.83 -17.37 -6.09
CA PRO A 128 13.81 -18.45 -5.11
C PRO A 128 12.44 -18.56 -4.42
N PRO A 129 11.83 -19.75 -4.28
CA PRO A 129 10.51 -19.91 -3.67
C PRO A 129 10.38 -19.27 -2.28
N LYS A 130 11.45 -19.31 -1.47
CA LYS A 130 11.51 -18.68 -0.14
C LYS A 130 11.36 -17.15 -0.16
N LEU A 131 11.62 -16.50 -1.30
CA LEU A 131 11.50 -15.04 -1.46
C LEU A 131 10.10 -14.61 -1.91
N ALA A 132 9.24 -15.54 -2.38
CA ALA A 132 7.91 -15.20 -2.85
C ALA A 132 7.06 -14.53 -1.76
N GLY A 133 7.04 -15.08 -0.54
CA GLY A 133 6.31 -14.49 0.59
C GLY A 133 6.81 -13.08 0.95
N PRO A 134 8.11 -12.90 1.26
CA PRO A 134 8.68 -11.58 1.55
C PRO A 134 8.45 -10.54 0.45
N LEU A 135 8.63 -10.91 -0.82
CA LEU A 135 8.45 -9.99 -1.94
C LEU A 135 6.98 -9.66 -2.18
N HIS A 136 6.08 -10.65 -2.09
CA HIS A 136 4.62 -10.42 -2.16
C HIS A 136 4.15 -9.45 -1.07
N LYS A 137 4.68 -9.57 0.15
CA LYS A 137 4.39 -8.61 1.24
C LYS A 137 4.80 -7.18 0.89
N ILE A 138 5.95 -6.98 0.24
CA ILE A 138 6.37 -5.66 -0.24
C ILE A 138 5.42 -5.15 -1.33
N ILE A 139 5.09 -5.99 -2.33
CA ILE A 139 4.18 -5.65 -3.42
C ILE A 139 2.80 -5.21 -2.89
N MET A 140 2.26 -5.94 -1.92
CA MET A 140 0.94 -5.70 -1.36
C MET A 140 0.89 -4.51 -0.39
N THR A 141 2.04 -3.93 -0.03
CA THR A 141 2.07 -2.76 0.86
C THR A 141 1.46 -1.53 0.13
N SER A 142 0.55 -0.84 0.81
CA SER A 142 -0.04 0.44 0.35
C SER A 142 0.79 1.66 0.78
N ASN A 143 1.57 1.53 1.85
CA ASN A 143 2.50 2.55 2.31
C ASN A 143 3.77 2.57 1.44
N LEU A 144 3.76 3.46 0.45
CA LEU A 144 4.85 3.64 -0.51
C LEU A 144 5.98 4.54 0.01
N ASN A 145 6.01 4.86 1.30
CA ASN A 145 7.10 5.66 1.84
C ASN A 145 8.41 4.88 1.70
N PRO A 146 9.48 5.47 1.12
CA PRO A 146 10.72 4.74 0.88
C PRO A 146 11.38 4.26 2.18
N VAL A 147 11.19 4.97 3.30
CA VAL A 147 11.67 4.51 4.61
C VAL A 147 10.96 3.23 5.04
N LYS A 148 9.62 3.15 4.83
CA LYS A 148 8.86 1.94 5.12
C LYS A 148 9.34 0.75 4.29
N LEU A 149 9.52 0.94 2.99
CA LEU A 149 9.97 -0.13 2.09
C LEU A 149 11.39 -0.62 2.46
N VAL A 150 12.31 0.29 2.78
CA VAL A 150 13.65 -0.08 3.27
C VAL A 150 13.58 -0.79 4.63
N MET A 151 12.67 -0.39 5.52
CA MET A 151 12.43 -1.10 6.79
C MET A 151 11.94 -2.54 6.56
N LEU A 152 11.03 -2.77 5.61
CA LEU A 152 10.56 -4.12 5.26
C LEU A 152 11.69 -5.02 4.78
N VAL A 153 12.62 -4.49 3.98
CA VAL A 153 13.84 -5.20 3.54
C VAL A 153 14.73 -5.50 4.76
N ARG A 154 15.05 -4.47 5.56
CA ARG A 154 15.94 -4.58 6.72
C ARG A 154 15.45 -5.60 7.76
N GLU A 155 14.14 -5.70 7.95
CA GLU A 155 13.50 -6.56 8.96
C GLU A 155 13.35 -8.01 8.49
N ASN A 156 13.61 -8.31 7.22
CA ASN A 156 13.52 -9.66 6.68
C ASN A 156 14.93 -10.26 6.42
N PRO A 157 15.33 -11.31 7.15
CA PRO A 157 16.66 -11.93 7.00
C PRO A 157 16.97 -12.46 5.60
N LEU A 158 15.96 -12.78 4.80
CA LEU A 158 16.15 -13.25 3.43
C LEU A 158 16.37 -12.11 2.43
N LEU A 159 15.92 -10.89 2.74
CA LEU A 159 15.99 -9.73 1.85
C LEU A 159 17.21 -8.84 2.11
N VAL A 160 17.97 -9.08 3.18
CA VAL A 160 19.24 -8.39 3.41
C VAL A 160 20.43 -9.05 2.69
N ASP A 161 20.18 -10.15 1.97
CA ASP A 161 21.15 -10.77 1.08
C ASP A 161 21.16 -10.06 -0.29
N VAL A 162 22.35 -9.73 -0.79
CA VAL A 162 22.54 -8.99 -2.05
C VAL A 162 22.00 -9.79 -3.24
N GLY A 163 22.31 -11.09 -3.32
CA GLY A 163 21.83 -11.94 -4.42
C GLY A 163 20.31 -12.13 -4.39
N ALA A 164 19.71 -12.20 -3.20
CA ALA A 164 18.26 -12.22 -3.03
C ALA A 164 17.61 -10.92 -3.52
N LEU A 165 18.15 -9.75 -3.16
CA LEU A 165 17.66 -8.47 -3.65
C LEU A 165 17.80 -8.35 -5.16
N GLU A 166 18.90 -8.84 -5.71
CA GLU A 166 19.12 -8.88 -7.15
C GLU A 166 18.00 -9.64 -7.84
N LYS A 167 17.72 -10.87 -7.43
CA LYS A 167 16.61 -11.67 -7.99
C LYS A 167 15.25 -11.00 -7.78
N CYS A 168 15.02 -10.37 -6.63
CA CYS A 168 13.77 -9.65 -6.35
C CYS A 168 13.54 -8.46 -7.29
N TYR A 169 14.52 -7.56 -7.46
CA TYR A 169 14.30 -6.36 -8.29
C TYR A 169 14.20 -6.73 -9.78
N HIS A 170 14.94 -7.73 -10.27
CA HIS A 170 14.77 -8.21 -11.64
C HIS A 170 13.36 -8.75 -11.91
N VAL A 171 12.76 -9.45 -10.94
CA VAL A 171 11.36 -9.89 -11.05
C VAL A 171 10.40 -8.70 -11.03
N MET A 172 10.70 -7.65 -10.27
CA MET A 172 9.92 -6.41 -10.31
C MET A 172 10.01 -5.72 -11.68
N ASP A 173 11.18 -5.69 -12.31
CA ASP A 173 11.36 -5.14 -13.66
C ASP A 173 10.56 -5.94 -14.70
N LEU A 174 10.59 -7.27 -14.63
CA LEU A 174 9.78 -8.14 -15.50
C LEU A 174 8.27 -7.92 -15.29
N LEU A 175 7.83 -7.75 -14.04
CA LEU A 175 6.43 -7.49 -13.73
C LEU A 175 6.00 -6.10 -14.21
N CYS A 176 6.86 -5.10 -14.09
CA CYS A 176 6.67 -3.77 -14.67
C CYS A 176 6.44 -3.86 -16.17
N GLU A 177 7.31 -4.58 -16.89
CA GLU A 177 7.21 -4.78 -18.33
C GLU A 177 5.94 -5.52 -18.74
N GLN A 178 5.55 -6.56 -18.00
CA GLN A 178 4.31 -7.28 -18.25
C GLN A 178 3.07 -6.40 -18.09
N CYS A 179 3.03 -5.51 -17.09
CA CYS A 179 1.91 -4.60 -16.89
C CYS A 179 1.74 -3.62 -18.07
N VAL A 180 2.82 -3.33 -18.81
CA VAL A 180 2.77 -2.44 -19.98
C VAL A 180 2.42 -3.19 -21.27
N LYS A 181 2.83 -4.45 -21.40
CA LYS A 181 2.57 -5.27 -22.61
C LYS A 181 1.17 -5.88 -22.69
N GLN A 182 0.41 -5.86 -21.61
CA GLN A 182 -0.97 -6.37 -21.61
C GLN A 182 -1.89 -5.50 -22.47
N GLN A 183 -2.94 -6.10 -23.04
CA GLN A 183 -3.89 -5.43 -23.95
C GLN A 183 -4.50 -4.17 -23.31
N ASP A 184 -4.72 -4.21 -22.00
CA ASP A 184 -5.00 -3.06 -21.16
C ASP A 184 -3.78 -2.72 -20.31
N MET A 185 -3.10 -1.63 -20.67
CA MET A 185 -1.88 -1.18 -20.00
C MET A 185 -2.20 -0.78 -18.54
N ASN A 186 -1.71 -1.55 -17.57
CA ASN A 186 -1.88 -1.20 -16.16
C ASN A 186 -0.75 -0.29 -15.68
N GLU A 187 -0.80 0.99 -16.09
CA GLU A 187 0.25 1.98 -15.81
C GLU A 187 0.50 2.18 -14.30
N VAL A 188 -0.56 2.09 -13.48
CA VAL A 188 -0.49 2.21 -12.03
C VAL A 188 0.35 1.07 -11.45
N LEU A 189 0.03 -0.17 -11.81
CA LEU A 189 0.77 -1.33 -11.33
C LEU A 189 2.21 -1.32 -11.88
N ALA A 190 2.41 -0.94 -13.15
CA ALA A 190 3.73 -0.81 -13.74
C ALA A 190 4.61 0.19 -12.97
N MET A 191 4.10 1.40 -12.71
CA MET A 191 4.81 2.42 -11.93
C MET A 191 5.11 1.94 -10.50
N LYS A 192 4.18 1.20 -9.88
CA LYS A 192 4.40 0.60 -8.55
C LYS A 192 5.53 -0.43 -8.57
N MET A 193 5.55 -1.35 -9.55
CA MET A 193 6.61 -2.36 -9.68
C MET A 193 7.97 -1.71 -9.93
N HIS A 194 8.02 -0.69 -10.80
CA HIS A 194 9.20 0.12 -11.02
C HIS A 194 9.69 0.81 -9.75
N TYR A 195 8.78 1.42 -8.99
CA TYR A 195 9.12 2.10 -7.74
C TYR A 195 9.70 1.14 -6.70
N ILE A 196 9.09 -0.04 -6.54
CA ILE A 196 9.61 -1.09 -5.67
C ILE A 196 10.98 -1.57 -6.15
N SER A 197 11.13 -1.87 -7.46
CA SER A 197 12.42 -2.24 -8.06
C SER A 197 13.51 -1.21 -7.73
N TYR A 198 13.22 0.07 -7.92
CA TYR A 198 14.16 1.15 -7.66
C TYR A 198 14.61 1.23 -6.19
N VAL A 199 13.68 1.00 -5.24
CA VAL A 199 14.01 0.92 -3.81
C VAL A 199 14.86 -0.30 -3.49
N LEU A 200 14.54 -1.47 -4.06
CA LEU A 200 15.31 -2.70 -3.86
C LEU A 200 16.73 -2.58 -4.43
N GLN A 201 16.88 -2.01 -5.62
CA GLN A 201 18.20 -1.69 -6.20
C GLN A 201 18.99 -0.75 -5.29
N LYS A 202 18.34 0.25 -4.70
CA LYS A 202 19.00 1.16 -3.75
C LYS A 202 19.45 0.47 -2.47
N CYS A 203 18.64 -0.46 -1.94
CA CYS A 203 19.02 -1.29 -0.81
C CYS A 203 20.23 -2.15 -1.14
N MET A 204 20.21 -2.81 -2.31
CA MET A 204 21.31 -3.67 -2.78
C MET A 204 22.62 -2.90 -2.92
N ALA A 205 22.60 -1.74 -3.58
CA ALA A 205 23.78 -0.89 -3.75
C ALA A 205 24.38 -0.47 -2.39
N PHE A 206 23.54 -0.16 -1.40
CA PHE A 206 24.03 0.18 -0.05
C PHE A 206 24.66 -1.02 0.68
N LEU A 207 24.11 -2.22 0.51
CA LEU A 207 24.65 -3.45 1.10
C LEU A 207 25.95 -3.91 0.43
N LEU A 208 26.17 -3.56 -0.85
CA LEU A 208 27.43 -3.80 -1.56
C LEU A 208 28.53 -2.82 -1.13
N ASP A 209 28.21 -1.52 -1.04
CA ASP A 209 29.20 -0.45 -0.85
C ASP A 209 29.70 -0.32 0.60
N ARG A 210 28.89 -0.71 1.57
CA ARG A 210 29.20 -0.52 3.00
C ARG A 210 28.93 -1.79 3.76
N ASP A 211 29.88 -2.17 4.61
CA ASP A 211 29.77 -3.24 5.62
C ASP A 211 28.72 -2.93 6.72
N ASP A 212 27.83 -1.96 6.45
CA ASP A 212 26.82 -1.41 7.36
C ASP A 212 25.40 -1.81 6.93
N LYS A 213 24.55 -2.04 7.94
CA LYS A 213 23.12 -2.34 7.82
C LYS A 213 22.37 -1.17 7.16
N LEU A 214 21.24 -1.45 6.51
CA LEU A 214 20.33 -0.48 5.84
C LEU A 214 19.89 0.75 6.67
N ASP A 215 20.26 0.82 7.95
CA ASP A 215 20.06 1.98 8.84
C ASP A 215 20.68 3.28 8.32
N VAL A 216 21.81 3.21 7.61
CA VAL A 216 22.43 4.42 7.01
C VAL A 216 21.57 4.96 5.87
N LEU A 217 21.00 4.08 5.03
CA LEU A 217 20.05 4.49 4.00
C LEU A 217 18.79 5.09 4.61
N ILE A 218 18.23 4.47 5.66
CA ILE A 218 17.08 5.02 6.41
C ILE A 218 17.38 6.41 6.96
N LYS A 219 18.53 6.60 7.62
CA LYS A 219 18.95 7.92 8.13
C LYS A 219 19.11 8.94 7.00
N SER A 220 19.62 8.52 5.84
CA SER A 220 19.79 9.39 4.68
C SER A 220 18.44 9.85 4.13
N LEU A 221 17.47 8.94 4.05
CA LEU A 221 16.08 9.23 3.64
C LEU A 221 15.33 10.09 4.66
N LEU A 222 15.64 9.98 5.95
CA LEU A 222 14.98 10.75 7.01
C LEU A 222 15.61 12.14 7.23
N LYS A 223 16.87 12.34 6.84
CA LYS A 223 17.61 13.56 7.17
C LYS A 223 16.91 14.79 6.58
N GLY A 224 16.42 15.64 7.48
CA GLY A 224 15.78 16.90 7.14
C GLY A 224 16.78 18.03 6.88
N ARG A 225 16.38 19.02 6.08
CA ARG A 225 17.09 20.31 5.96
C ARG A 225 17.00 21.09 7.28
N ASP A 226 18.04 21.85 7.63
CA ASP A 226 18.13 22.46 8.96
C ASP A 226 17.03 23.50 9.26
N GLY A 227 16.42 24.11 8.24
CA GLY A 227 15.39 25.16 8.42
C GLY A 227 14.01 24.65 8.89
N ASP A 228 13.53 23.54 8.34
CA ASP A 228 12.17 23.04 8.60
C ASP A 228 12.07 21.52 8.74
N GLY A 229 13.19 20.79 8.59
CA GLY A 229 13.24 19.33 8.65
C GLY A 229 12.78 18.62 7.38
N PHE A 230 12.55 19.30 6.26
CA PHE A 230 12.10 18.65 5.03
C PHE A 230 13.14 17.64 4.50
N PRO A 231 12.77 16.37 4.21
CA PRO A 231 13.70 15.31 3.82
C PRO A 231 14.10 15.42 2.33
N GLN A 232 15.01 16.35 2.02
CA GLN A 232 15.42 16.67 0.65
C GLN A 232 15.96 15.48 -0.15
N TYR A 233 16.69 14.58 0.50
CA TYR A 233 17.21 13.38 -0.17
C TYR A 233 16.09 12.43 -0.59
N GLN A 234 15.07 12.26 0.26
CA GLN A 234 13.90 11.45 -0.03
C GLN A 234 13.12 11.99 -1.23
N GLU A 235 12.88 13.30 -1.25
CA GLU A 235 12.19 13.97 -2.36
C GLU A 235 12.95 13.78 -3.68
N LYS A 236 14.28 13.98 -3.68
CA LYS A 236 15.12 13.73 -4.86
C LYS A 236 15.09 12.28 -5.29
N PHE A 237 15.17 11.34 -4.34
CA PHE A 237 15.12 9.91 -4.61
C PHE A 237 13.84 9.51 -5.35
N ILE A 238 12.68 10.03 -4.93
CA ILE A 238 11.39 9.73 -5.57
C ILE A 238 11.30 10.39 -6.96
N ARG A 239 11.72 11.66 -7.10
CA ARG A 239 11.77 12.35 -8.39
C ARG A 239 12.66 11.62 -9.41
N ASP A 240 13.81 11.15 -8.95
CA ASP A 240 14.74 10.38 -9.79
C ASP A 240 14.15 9.03 -10.19
N CYS A 241 13.43 8.36 -9.29
CA CYS A 241 12.69 7.14 -9.61
C CYS A 241 11.67 7.36 -10.73
N ILE A 242 10.82 8.39 -10.59
CA ILE A 242 9.79 8.73 -11.59
C ILE A 242 10.45 9.04 -12.93
N ARG A 243 11.53 9.84 -12.94
CA ARG A 243 12.27 10.17 -14.18
C ARG A 243 12.85 8.93 -14.87
N LYS A 244 13.24 7.92 -14.11
CA LYS A 244 13.83 6.67 -14.62
C LYS A 244 12.78 5.63 -15.05
N PHE A 245 11.48 5.94 -14.94
CA PHE A 245 10.46 5.04 -15.45
C PHE A 245 10.64 4.84 -16.96
N PRO A 246 10.80 3.60 -17.45
CA PRO A 246 11.30 3.37 -18.81
C PRO A 246 10.26 3.64 -19.91
N TYR A 247 8.98 3.80 -19.56
CA TYR A 247 7.88 3.96 -20.51
C TYR A 247 7.46 5.43 -20.59
N CYS A 248 8.17 6.21 -21.42
CA CYS A 248 7.97 7.65 -21.56
C CYS A 248 6.58 8.06 -22.10
N GLU A 249 5.92 7.14 -22.83
CA GLU A 249 4.59 7.36 -23.42
C GLU A 249 3.44 7.15 -22.42
N ALA A 250 3.71 6.55 -21.26
CA ALA A 250 2.68 6.30 -20.25
C ALA A 250 2.03 7.61 -19.78
N ALA A 251 0.70 7.68 -19.83
CA ALA A 251 -0.05 8.87 -19.48
C ALA A 251 0.18 9.28 -18.01
N LEU A 252 0.26 8.29 -17.12
CA LEU A 252 0.56 8.45 -15.71
C LEU A 252 1.92 9.11 -15.49
N LEU A 253 2.97 8.68 -16.19
CA LEU A 253 4.29 9.32 -16.08
C LEU A 253 4.21 10.79 -16.48
N GLN A 254 3.54 11.09 -17.61
CA GLN A 254 3.38 12.47 -18.07
C GLN A 254 2.62 13.32 -17.04
N GLN A 255 1.57 12.79 -16.41
CA GLN A 255 0.85 13.45 -15.33
C GLN A 255 1.72 13.71 -14.10
N LEU A 256 2.44 12.68 -13.62
CA LEU A 256 3.37 12.81 -12.50
C LEU A 256 4.43 13.89 -12.75
N VAL A 257 5.06 13.87 -13.93
CA VAL A 257 6.08 14.85 -14.31
C VAL A 257 5.50 16.26 -14.39
N ARG A 258 4.33 16.45 -15.02
CA ARG A 258 3.67 17.77 -15.09
C ARG A 258 3.34 18.33 -13.71
N SER A 259 2.94 17.49 -12.75
CA SER A 259 2.61 17.91 -11.39
C SER A 259 3.83 18.24 -10.54
N ILE A 260 4.98 17.57 -10.76
CA ILE A 260 6.13 17.64 -9.86
C ILE A 260 7.27 18.52 -10.41
N ALA A 261 7.52 18.49 -11.72
CA ALA A 261 8.63 19.20 -12.35
C ALA A 261 8.68 20.72 -12.08
N PRO A 262 7.55 21.48 -12.08
CA PRO A 262 7.58 22.91 -11.80
C PRO A 262 7.69 23.24 -10.30
N VAL A 263 7.56 22.24 -9.41
CA VAL A 263 7.52 22.45 -7.95
C VAL A 263 8.93 22.36 -7.38
N GLU A 264 9.37 23.42 -6.71
CA GLU A 264 10.64 23.45 -5.99
C GLU A 264 10.69 22.42 -4.85
N ILE A 265 11.88 21.84 -4.62
CA ILE A 265 12.07 20.85 -3.55
C ILE A 265 11.80 21.49 -2.19
N GLY A 266 10.83 20.93 -1.47
CA GLY A 266 10.40 21.42 -0.16
C GLY A 266 9.05 22.13 -0.17
N ASN A 267 8.46 22.35 -1.35
CA ASN A 267 7.11 22.90 -1.49
C ASN A 267 6.11 21.80 -1.88
N ASP A 268 4.84 22.07 -1.64
CA ASP A 268 3.75 21.19 -2.05
C ASP A 268 3.30 21.44 -3.50
N PRO A 269 2.80 20.40 -4.19
CA PRO A 269 2.75 19.01 -3.73
C PRO A 269 4.13 18.33 -3.81
N THR A 270 4.48 17.55 -2.79
CA THR A 270 5.71 16.73 -2.79
C THR A 270 5.62 15.59 -3.79
N ALA A 271 6.75 15.10 -4.31
CA ALA A 271 6.78 13.95 -5.22
C ALA A 271 6.17 12.71 -4.57
N PHE A 272 6.38 12.51 -3.26
CA PHE A 272 5.75 11.43 -2.50
C PHE A 272 4.22 11.53 -2.50
N SER A 273 3.67 12.73 -2.25
CA SER A 273 2.22 12.93 -2.20
C SER A 273 1.56 12.68 -3.55
N VAL A 274 2.16 13.17 -4.65
CA VAL A 274 1.65 12.99 -6.01
C VAL A 274 1.74 11.53 -6.43
N LEU A 275 2.88 10.86 -6.18
CA LEU A 275 3.04 9.43 -6.50
C LEU A 275 2.04 8.56 -5.72
N THR A 276 1.90 8.79 -4.42
CA THR A 276 0.96 8.02 -3.59
C THR A 276 -0.47 8.21 -4.08
N GLN A 277 -0.88 9.46 -4.30
CA GLN A 277 -2.22 9.78 -4.81
C GLN A 277 -2.50 9.11 -6.17
N ALA A 278 -1.51 9.05 -7.05
CA ALA A 278 -1.61 8.40 -8.34
C ALA A 278 -1.77 6.88 -8.23
N LEU A 279 -1.10 6.24 -7.27
CA LEU A 279 -1.09 4.78 -7.13
C LEU A 279 -2.18 4.22 -6.21
N THR A 280 -2.64 4.99 -5.21
CA THR A 280 -3.66 4.54 -4.25
C THR A 280 -5.02 5.18 -4.48
N GLY A 281 -5.12 6.16 -5.38
CA GLY A 281 -6.31 6.95 -5.64
C GLY A 281 -6.41 8.19 -4.75
N LYS A 282 -7.28 9.14 -5.16
CA LYS A 282 -7.57 10.36 -4.40
C LYS A 282 -8.49 10.05 -3.22
N MET A 283 -8.04 10.34 -2.01
CA MET A 283 -8.90 10.34 -0.81
C MET A 283 -9.41 11.76 -0.58
N ALA A 284 -10.73 11.97 -0.57
CA ALA A 284 -11.33 13.29 -0.40
C ALA A 284 -11.20 13.81 1.05
N PHE A 285 -11.17 12.90 2.03
CA PHE A 285 -11.03 13.20 3.45
C PHE A 285 -10.02 12.25 4.08
N ILE A 286 -8.96 12.80 4.68
CA ILE A 286 -7.99 12.02 5.45
C ILE A 286 -8.02 12.54 6.89
N ASP A 287 -8.89 11.96 7.71
CA ASP A 287 -8.91 12.20 9.16
C ASP A 287 -7.97 11.21 9.86
N ALA A 288 -6.70 11.20 9.45
CA ALA A 288 -5.70 10.29 9.98
C ALA A 288 -4.33 10.95 10.07
N GLU A 289 -3.68 10.75 11.22
CA GLU A 289 -2.31 11.15 11.47
C GLU A 289 -1.34 10.15 10.82
N PHE A 290 -0.23 10.65 10.28
CA PHE A 290 0.81 9.82 9.65
C PHE A 290 2.08 9.80 10.49
N CYS A 291 2.76 8.66 10.49
CA CYS A 291 4.05 8.55 11.15
C CYS A 291 5.10 9.37 10.40
N ALA A 292 5.77 10.29 11.09
CA ALA A 292 6.83 11.11 10.51
C ALA A 292 8.09 10.33 10.09
N THR A 293 8.20 9.04 10.43
CA THR A 293 9.34 8.19 10.07
C THR A 293 9.04 7.33 8.86
N CYS A 294 8.00 6.51 8.95
CA CYS A 294 7.68 5.51 7.94
C CYS A 294 6.43 5.85 7.14
N GLY A 295 5.76 6.98 7.37
CA GLY A 295 4.55 7.36 6.64
C GLY A 295 3.33 6.48 6.91
N GLU A 296 3.36 5.62 7.93
CA GLU A 296 2.21 4.76 8.26
C GLU A 296 1.01 5.60 8.69
N ARG A 297 -0.17 5.30 8.15
CA ARG A 297 -1.44 5.93 8.52
C ARG A 297 -1.89 5.43 9.89
N GLY A 298 -2.55 6.28 10.67
CA GLY A 298 -3.06 5.92 12.00
C GLY A 298 -1.96 5.90 13.06
N ALA A 299 -0.94 6.75 12.93
CA ALA A 299 0.06 6.93 13.97
C ALA A 299 -0.55 7.71 15.15
N GLU A 300 -0.36 7.25 16.38
CA GLU A 300 -1.01 7.85 17.56
C GLU A 300 -0.03 8.48 18.55
N LYS A 301 1.25 8.06 18.53
CA LYS A 301 2.21 8.46 19.58
C LYS A 301 2.88 9.78 19.23
N ARG A 302 2.44 10.86 19.86
CA ARG A 302 3.01 12.20 19.70
C ARG A 302 4.34 12.35 20.45
N CYS A 303 5.25 13.13 19.89
CA CYS A 303 6.50 13.54 20.54
C CYS A 303 6.20 14.20 21.89
N SER A 304 6.86 13.76 22.96
CA SER A 304 6.60 14.25 24.31
C SER A 304 6.93 15.74 24.50
N LEU A 305 7.85 16.29 23.70
CA LEU A 305 8.29 17.68 23.80
C LEU A 305 7.44 18.62 22.96
N CYS A 306 7.39 18.43 21.63
CA CYS A 306 6.70 19.37 20.75
C CYS A 306 5.22 19.06 20.53
N LYS A 307 4.74 17.85 20.82
CA LYS A 307 3.36 17.36 20.56
C LYS A 307 2.89 17.40 19.09
N MET A 308 3.65 18.02 18.19
CA MET A 308 3.35 18.20 16.77
C MET A 308 3.68 16.98 15.90
N VAL A 309 4.70 16.20 16.25
CA VAL A 309 5.18 15.09 15.41
C VAL A 309 4.68 13.76 15.96
N THR A 310 4.08 12.94 15.09
CA THR A 310 3.43 11.68 15.45
C THR A 310 4.21 10.47 14.93
N TYR A 311 4.22 9.37 15.69
CA TYR A 311 4.94 8.13 15.42
C TYR A 311 4.05 6.90 15.65
N CYS A 312 4.35 5.79 14.97
CA CYS A 312 3.75 4.49 15.31
C CYS A 312 4.19 4.01 16.71
N GLY A 313 5.44 4.29 17.07
CA GLY A 313 6.11 3.61 18.18
C GLY A 313 7.48 4.20 18.50
N LEU A 314 8.07 3.68 19.58
CA LEU A 314 9.41 4.06 20.04
C LEU A 314 10.47 3.78 18.98
N MET A 315 10.32 2.72 18.17
CA MET A 315 11.24 2.41 17.07
C MET A 315 11.30 3.54 16.04
N CYS A 316 10.16 3.96 15.50
CA CYS A 316 10.08 5.07 14.55
C CYS A 316 10.63 6.36 15.15
N GLN A 317 10.24 6.68 16.39
CA GLN A 317 10.76 7.84 17.09
C GLN A 317 12.29 7.82 17.19
N ARG A 318 12.90 6.69 17.58
CA ARG A 318 14.37 6.54 17.68
C ARG A 318 15.06 6.72 16.33
N LEU A 319 14.49 6.17 15.26
CA LEU A 319 15.04 6.30 13.91
C LEU A 319 15.00 7.74 13.39
N HIS A 320 13.97 8.51 13.74
CA HIS A 320 13.83 9.90 13.30
C HIS A 320 14.48 10.92 14.25
N TRP A 321 14.73 10.55 15.51
CA TRP A 321 15.14 11.50 16.56
C TRP A 321 16.39 12.31 16.23
N PHE A 322 17.38 11.72 15.54
CA PHE A 322 18.64 12.40 15.21
C PHE A 322 18.44 13.68 14.39
N THR A 323 17.41 13.73 13.54
CA THR A 323 17.05 14.91 12.74
C THR A 323 15.95 15.73 13.43
N HIS A 324 14.93 15.09 13.99
CA HIS A 324 13.82 15.78 14.65
C HIS A 324 14.27 16.65 15.82
N LYS A 325 15.23 16.18 16.63
CA LYS A 325 15.73 16.91 17.81
C LYS A 325 16.23 18.32 17.49
N LYS A 326 16.69 18.55 16.25
CA LYS A 326 17.19 19.86 15.79
C LYS A 326 16.08 20.89 15.63
N ILE A 327 14.89 20.46 15.22
CA ILE A 327 13.73 21.32 14.96
C ILE A 327 12.64 21.23 16.04
N CYS A 328 12.76 20.26 16.95
CA CYS A 328 11.72 19.95 17.95
C CYS A 328 11.36 21.17 18.81
N LYS A 329 12.36 21.93 19.27
CA LYS A 329 12.12 23.16 20.05
C LYS A 329 11.34 24.21 19.25
N GLY A 330 11.74 24.47 18.01
CA GLY A 330 11.02 25.42 17.15
C GLY A 330 9.58 24.99 16.84
N LEU A 331 9.31 23.67 16.77
CA LEU A 331 7.94 23.16 16.64
C LEU A 331 7.12 23.35 17.92
N GLN A 332 7.74 23.20 19.10
CA GLN A 332 7.07 23.42 20.39
C GLN A 332 6.63 24.88 20.55
N GLU A 333 7.46 25.84 20.13
CA GLU A 333 7.16 27.27 20.20
C GLU A 333 6.01 27.68 19.27
N LYS A 334 5.88 27.02 18.11
CA LYS A 334 4.77 27.22 17.17
C LYS A 334 3.41 26.72 17.70
N ASP A 335 3.40 25.77 18.63
CA ASP A 335 2.17 25.21 19.22
C ASP A 335 1.70 25.98 20.48
N ALA A 336 2.59 26.79 21.08
CA ALA A 336 2.29 27.56 22.29
C ALA A 336 1.06 28.50 22.18
N PRO A 337 0.75 29.14 21.04
CA PRO A 337 -0.48 29.93 20.89
C PRO A 337 -1.75 29.07 20.86
N ARG A 338 -1.73 27.92 20.15
CA ARG A 338 -2.89 27.02 20.02
C ARG A 338 -3.29 26.37 21.35
N LEU A 339 -2.30 25.95 22.15
CA LEU A 339 -2.55 25.39 23.48
C LEU A 339 -3.06 26.44 24.47
N ARG A 340 -2.65 27.71 24.36
CA ARG A 340 -3.18 28.81 25.17
C ARG A 340 -4.64 29.13 24.84
N GLU A 341 -5.03 29.08 23.57
CA GLU A 341 -6.42 29.28 23.16
C GLU A 341 -7.34 28.12 23.60
N LEU A 342 -6.87 26.87 23.55
CA LEU A 342 -7.62 25.71 24.03
C LEU A 342 -7.78 25.70 25.55
N ASN A 343 -6.73 26.08 26.30
CA ASN A 343 -6.79 26.19 27.76
C ASN A 343 -7.55 27.45 28.23
N GLY A 344 -7.54 28.54 27.45
CA GLY A 344 -8.32 29.76 27.74
C GLY A 344 -9.84 29.55 27.63
N LYS A 345 -10.29 28.63 26.76
CA LYS A 345 -11.70 28.24 26.63
C LYS A 345 -12.21 27.33 27.76
N LEU A 346 -11.31 26.74 28.56
CA LEU A 346 -11.65 25.94 29.75
C LEU A 346 -11.79 26.79 31.03
N HIS A 347 -11.52 28.10 30.96
CA HIS A 347 -11.53 29.01 32.12
C HIS A 347 -12.44 30.23 31.96
N THR A 348 -13.33 30.27 30.97
CA THR A 348 -14.44 31.23 30.99
C THR A 348 -15.49 30.73 31.98
N PRO A 349 -15.75 31.44 33.10
CA PRO A 349 -16.94 31.19 33.89
C PRO A 349 -18.13 31.44 32.97
N ILE A 350 -19.03 30.48 32.90
CA ILE A 350 -20.33 30.67 32.28
C ILE A 350 -21.04 31.73 33.13
N CYS A 351 -21.09 32.97 32.63
CA CYS A 351 -21.97 34.01 33.18
C CYS A 351 -23.37 33.83 32.62
#